data_AF-A0A973QFS8-F1
#
_entry.id   AF-A0A973QFS8-F1
#
_cell.length_a   1.000
_cell.length_b   1.000
_cell.length_c   1.000
_cell.angle_alpha   90.00
_cell.angle_beta   90.00
_cell.angle_gamma   90.00
#
_symmetry.space_group_name_H-M   'P 1'
#
loop_
_entity.id
_entity.type
_entity.pdbx_description
1 polymer ?
#
loop_
_entity_poly.entity_id
_entity_poly.type
_entity_poly.pdbx_seq_one_letter_code
_entity_poly.pdbx_strand_id
1 'polypeptide(L)' 'MSENVSVRCPVCRREHFYAAPSYPCACGAPVTPALDRRARATTVTHRSWEDDWVTVLCARCGRTGEWPHPEVGCACGAV' A
#
# COMPACT_ATOMS: atom_id res chain seq x y z
N MET A 1 12.59 -8.68 0.69
CA MET A 1 12.20 -8.73 -0.73
C MET A 1 10.97 -7.84 -0.82
N SER A 2 11.12 -6.62 -1.35
CA SER A 2 10.03 -5.65 -1.39
C SER A 2 8.91 -6.19 -2.28
N GLU A 3 7.68 -6.18 -1.80
CA GLU A 3 6.56 -6.58 -2.63
C GLU A 3 6.29 -5.49 -3.66
N ASN A 4 6.27 -5.88 -4.93
CA ASN A 4 5.89 -5.02 -6.04
C ASN A 4 4.53 -5.46 -6.58
N VAL A 5 3.63 -4.50 -6.75
CA VAL A 5 2.32 -4.74 -7.34
C VAL A 5 2.09 -3.85 -8.54
N SER A 6 1.44 -4.41 -9.55
CA SER A 6 1.02 -3.70 -10.75
C SER A 6 -0.36 -3.09 -10.51
N VAL A 7 -0.41 -1.77 -10.40
CA VAL A 7 -1.63 -0.98 -10.24
C VAL A 7 -2.01 -0.42 -11.60
N ARG A 8 -3.23 -0.69 -12.06
CA ARG A 8 -3.75 -0.10 -13.31
C ARG A 8 -4.62 1.10 -12.98
N CYS A 9 -4.28 2.26 -13.52
CA CYS A 9 -5.08 3.46 -13.36
C CYS A 9 -6.47 3.24 -13.98
N PRO A 10 -7.57 3.45 -13.26
CA PRO A 10 -8.91 3.26 -13.82
C PRO A 10 -9.26 4.30 -14.90
N VAL A 11 -8.59 5.46 -14.92
CA VAL A 11 -8.82 6.54 -15.88
C VAL A 11 -8.07 6.29 -17.19
N CYS A 12 -6.74 6.24 -17.15
CA CYS A 12 -5.91 6.12 -18.35
C CYS A 12 -5.50 4.67 -18.69
N ARG A 13 -5.84 3.69 -17.83
CA ARG A 13 -5.48 2.26 -17.94
C ARG A 13 -3.98 1.98 -18.01
N ARG A 14 -3.15 2.96 -17.68
CA ARG A 14 -1.69 2.81 -17.56
C ARG A 14 -1.37 1.90 -16.38
N GLU A 15 -0.44 0.99 -16.59
CA GLU A 15 0.10 0.15 -15.52
C GLU A 15 1.23 0.90 -14.81
N HIS A 16 1.15 0.95 -13.48
CA HIS A 16 2.13 1.54 -12.59
C HIS A 16 2.61 0.49 -11.62
N PHE A 17 3.91 0.50 -11.34
CA PHE A 17 4.50 -0.41 -10.36
C PHE A 17 4.62 0.34 -9.04
N TYR A 18 3.95 -0.18 -8.01
CA TYR A 18 4.14 0.28 -6.64
C TYR A 18 4.99 -0.71 -5.89
N ALA A 19 6.03 -0.22 -5.22
CA ALA A 19 6.88 -1.01 -4.33
C ALA A 19 6.53 -0.62 -2.89
N ALA A 20 6.04 -1.55 -2.08
CA ALA A 20 5.81 -1.25 -0.67
C ALA A 20 7.15 -0.97 0.03
N PRO A 21 7.30 0.19 0.69
CA PRO A 21 8.46 0.44 1.53
C PRO A 21 8.46 -0.52 2.72
N SER A 22 9.66 -0.97 3.11
CA SER A 22 9.84 -1.74 4.34
C SER A 22 10.05 -0.78 5.51
N TYR A 23 9.26 -0.92 6.56
CA TYR A 23 9.39 -0.11 7.76
C TYR A 23 9.98 -0.92 8.92
N PRO A 24 10.80 -0.32 9.79
CA PRO A 24 11.30 -1.00 10.98
C PRO A 24 10.20 -1.13 12.03
N CYS A 25 9.88 -2.36 12.44
CA CYS A 25 9.02 -2.60 13.60
C CYS A 25 9.79 -2.30 14.90
N ALA A 26 9.07 -2.04 16.00
CA ALA A 26 9.66 -1.84 17.33
C ALA A 26 10.51 -3.03 17.82
N CYS A 27 10.32 -4.24 17.27
CA CYS A 27 11.16 -5.41 17.55
C CYS A 27 12.45 -5.48 16.71
N GLY A 28 12.67 -4.52 15.82
CA GLY A 28 13.79 -4.48 14.86
C GLY A 28 13.59 -5.33 13.60
N ALA A 29 12.47 -6.04 13.46
CA ALA A 29 12.16 -6.74 12.21
C ALA A 29 11.61 -5.78 11.15
N PRO A 30 12.01 -5.91 9.87
CA PRO A 30 11.36 -5.19 8.80
C PRO A 30 9.93 -5.71 8.62
N VAL A 31 8.96 -4.80 8.63
CA VAL A 31 7.57 -5.07 8.27
C VAL A 31 7.28 -4.41 6.94
N THR A 32 6.55 -5.12 6.09
CA THR A 32 6.15 -4.62 4.78
C THR A 32 4.64 -4.78 4.71
N PRO A 33 3.88 -3.72 4.38
CA PRO A 33 2.45 -3.87 4.18
C PRO A 33 2.20 -4.92 3.12
N ALA A 34 1.30 -5.85 3.41
CA ALA A 34 0.86 -6.84 2.44
C ALA A 34 0.08 -6.09 1.36
N LEU A 35 0.64 -6.04 0.16
CA LEU A 35 -0.03 -5.43 -0.98
C LEU A 35 -0.94 -6.47 -1.60
N ASP A 36 -2.25 -6.29 -1.48
CA ASP A 36 -3.20 -7.20 -2.08
C ASP A 36 -3.23 -6.99 -3.61
N ARG A 37 -2.61 -7.92 -4.34
CA ARG A 37 -2.53 -7.89 -5.82
C ARG A 37 -3.87 -8.15 -6.50
N ARG A 38 -4.85 -8.68 -5.77
CA ARG A 38 -6.19 -8.99 -6.27
C ARG A 38 -7.18 -7.89 -5.93
N ALA A 39 -6.87 -7.04 -4.95
CA ALA A 39 -7.64 -5.86 -4.64
C ALA A 39 -7.70 -4.95 -5.87
N ARG A 40 -8.91 -4.48 -6.17
CA ARG A 40 -9.15 -3.61 -7.31
C ARG A 40 -8.65 -2.21 -6.98
N ALA A 41 -7.76 -1.69 -7.82
CA ALA A 41 -7.36 -0.28 -7.75
C ALA A 41 -8.62 0.60 -7.81
N THR A 42 -8.87 1.33 -6.74
CA THR A 42 -10.02 2.22 -6.60
C THR A 42 -9.47 3.64 -6.53
N THR A 43 -10.11 4.57 -7.24
CA THR A 43 -9.72 5.97 -7.20
C THR A 43 -9.99 6.50 -5.80
N VAL A 44 -8.99 7.15 -5.19
CA VAL A 44 -9.14 7.80 -3.90
C VAL A 44 -9.92 9.09 -4.11
N THR A 45 -11.25 8.99 -4.18
CA THR A 45 -12.14 10.14 -4.33
C THR A 45 -12.44 10.84 -3.00
N HIS A 46 -12.24 10.16 -1.87
CA HIS A 46 -12.52 10.71 -0.54
C HIS A 46 -11.54 10.16 0.49
N ARG A 47 -10.69 11.03 1.07
CA ARG A 47 -9.80 10.67 2.17
C ARG A 47 -10.57 10.65 3.48
N SER A 48 -10.83 9.47 4.02
CA SER A 48 -11.25 9.30 5.41
C SER A 48 -10.09 8.69 6.18
N TRP A 49 -9.86 9.16 7.41
CA TRP A 49 -8.74 8.68 8.24
C TRP A 49 -8.79 7.17 8.51
N GLU A 50 -9.93 6.50 8.34
CA GLU A 50 -10.05 5.03 8.45
C GLU A 50 -9.69 4.29 7.15
N ASP A 51 -9.81 4.93 5.99
CA ASP A 51 -9.52 4.33 4.66
C ASP A 51 -8.03 4.49 4.28
N ASP A 52 -7.35 5.43 4.94
CA ASP A 52 -5.96 5.79 4.67
C ASP A 52 -4.95 4.90 5.40
N TRP A 53 -5.35 3.93 6.23
CA TRP A 53 -4.39 3.12 7.00
C TRP A 53 -4.58 1.62 6.80
N VAL A 54 -3.49 0.92 6.49
CA VAL A 54 -3.43 -0.54 6.45
C VAL A 54 -2.76 -1.07 7.71
N THR A 55 -3.42 -2.04 8.36
CA THR A 55 -2.84 -2.73 9.50
C THR A 55 -1.95 -3.88 9.03
N VAL A 56 -0.68 -3.85 9.44
CA VAL A 56 0.33 -4.84 9.06
C VAL A 56 0.78 -5.61 10.29
N LEU A 57 0.63 -6.93 10.28
CA LEU A 57 1.10 -7.78 11.36
C LEU A 57 2.58 -8.16 11.15
N CYS A 58 3.41 -7.91 12.16
CA CYS A 58 4.78 -8.38 12.18
C CYS A 58 4.80 -9.91 12.36
N ALA A 59 5.27 -10.63 11.34
CA ALA A 59 5.42 -12.09 11.41
C ALA A 59 6.41 -12.57 12.49
N ARG A 60 7.25 -11.68 13.04
CA ARG A 60 8.24 -12.03 14.07
C ARG A 60 7.73 -11.86 15.50
N CYS A 61 7.04 -10.77 15.80
CA CYS A 61 6.57 -10.47 17.16
C CYS A 61 5.04 -10.44 17.31
N GLY A 62 4.29 -10.61 16.23
CA GLY A 62 2.83 -10.58 16.21
C GLY A 62 2.20 -9.20 16.40
N ARG A 63 2.99 -8.12 16.50
CA ARG A 63 2.45 -6.77 16.66
C ARG A 63 1.87 -6.25 15.35
N THR A 64 0.72 -5.59 15.45
CA THR A 64 0.12 -4.82 14.37
C THR A 64 0.67 -3.40 14.37
N GLY A 65 1.12 -2.92 13.21
CA GLY A 65 1.45 -1.53 12.98
C GLY A 65 0.53 -0.94 11.92
N GLU A 66 0.06 0.28 12.13
CA GLU A 66 -0.73 1.03 11.17
C GLU A 66 0.21 1.84 10.29
N TRP A 67 0.07 1.67 8.97
CA TRP A 67 0.84 2.40 7.98
C TRP A 67 -0.09 3.04 6.98
N PRO A 68 0.27 4.19 6.39
CA PRO A 68 -0.56 4.84 5.40
C PRO A 68 -0.78 3.92 4.19
N HIS A 69 -1.98 3.97 3.63
CA HIS A 69 -2.41 3.15 2.52
C HIS A 69 -1.54 3.50 1.31
N PRO A 70 -1.03 2.50 0.58
CA PRO A 70 -0.16 2.74 -0.56
C PRO A 70 -0.92 3.46 -1.69
N GLU A 71 -0.61 4.74 -1.90
CA GLU A 71 -1.16 5.56 -3.00
C GLU A 71 -0.19 5.59 -4.20
N VAL A 72 -0.75 5.60 -5.42
CA VAL A 72 0.04 5.75 -6.66
C VAL A 72 -0.48 6.96 -7.44
N GLY A 73 0.30 8.04 -7.43
CA GLY A 73 0.05 9.17 -8.31
C GLY A 73 0.27 8.79 -9.77
N CYS A 74 -0.78 8.80 -10.57
CA CYS A 74 -0.67 8.67 -12.02
C CYS A 74 -0.42 10.03 -12.66
N ALA A 75 0.42 10.07 -13.71
CA ALA A 75 0.68 11.29 -14.50
C ALA A 75 -0.58 11.89 -15.17
N CYS A 76 -1.70 11.15 -15.20
CA CYS A 76 -2.99 11.68 -15.67
C CYS A 76 -3.75 12.50 -14.61
N GLY A 77 -3.26 12.58 -13.36
CA GLY A 77 -3.89 13.32 -12.26
C GLY A 77 -4.77 12.47 -11.34
N ALA A 78 -4.91 11.17 -11.59
CA ALA A 78 -5.60 10.23 -10.70
C ALA A 78 -4.67 9.74 -9.57
N VAL A 79 -5.20 9.65 -8.35
CA VAL A 79 -4.59 9.05 -7.14
C VAL A 79 -5.50 7.97 -6.57
#